data_AF-A0A917P5K7-F1
#
_entry.id   AF-A0A917P5K7-F1
#
_cell.length_a   1.000
_cell.length_b   1.000
_cell.length_c   1.000
_cell.angle_alpha   90.00
_cell.angle_beta   90.00
_cell.angle_gamma   90.00
#
_symmetry.space_group_name_H-M   'P 1'
#
loop_
_entity.id
_entity.type
_entity.pdbx_description
1 polymer ?
#
loop_
_entity_poly.entity_id
_entity_poly.type
_entity_poly.pdbx_seq_one_letter_code
_entity_poly.pdbx_strand_id
1 'polypeptide(L)'
;MAALKLDSSEVFNPVLPAMGLGVAWVLVASYLLGRRERSRLAALSPPGPAADGREGGDERDDREPASPTTVSATTEPESNRHVTPATADGGRQALRAPGDGPGTDRVPPLPRTWLNIFNLLLTIALVVCLIQEVLPLPVLFVLGFAIALLVNHPTWEQQQALLDKHAKSVVLVTTMIFAAGVLTGILTGTRMLDEMAETLVSVVPDSLGPHLPVAVAVTGMPLSLVFTPDAYYFGVLPVLAETAQGFGTDPAEVARAAVLGQMTTGFPLSPLTASTFILVAMSGVSLGEHQRFIFR
;
A
#
# COMPACT_ATOMS: atom_id res chain seq x y z
N MET A 1 7.56 -18.50 -8.05
CA MET A 1 6.75 -18.87 -9.24
C MET A 1 7.65 -19.04 -10.44
N ALA A 2 7.93 -18.00 -11.24
CA ALA A 2 8.77 -18.13 -12.44
C ALA A 2 10.21 -18.57 -12.15
N ALA A 3 10.83 -18.02 -11.09
CA ALA A 3 12.21 -18.39 -10.71
C ALA A 3 12.32 -19.78 -10.04
N LEU A 4 11.21 -20.35 -9.55
CA LEU A 4 11.19 -21.62 -8.81
C LEU A 4 10.45 -22.73 -9.56
N LYS A 5 9.84 -22.44 -10.72
CA LYS A 5 8.96 -23.34 -11.49
C LYS A 5 7.80 -23.97 -10.69
N LEU A 6 7.44 -23.39 -9.55
CA LEU A 6 6.33 -23.85 -8.72
C LEU A 6 5.00 -23.30 -9.22
N ASP A 7 3.97 -24.14 -9.14
CA ASP A 7 2.61 -23.71 -9.43
C ASP A 7 2.09 -22.80 -8.31
N SER A 8 1.25 -21.85 -8.70
CA SER A 8 0.90 -20.76 -7.78
C SER A 8 0.03 -21.21 -6.63
N SER A 9 -0.76 -22.24 -6.91
CA SER A 9 -1.67 -22.92 -6.01
C SER A 9 -0.97 -23.60 -4.84
N GLU A 10 0.15 -24.26 -5.10
CA GLU A 10 0.90 -25.03 -4.09
C GLU A 10 1.51 -24.13 -3.02
N VAL A 11 1.93 -22.92 -3.41
CA VAL A 11 2.49 -21.95 -2.46
C VAL A 11 1.39 -21.23 -1.68
N PHE A 12 0.30 -20.82 -2.34
CA PHE A 12 -0.67 -19.89 -1.73
C PHE A 12 -1.88 -20.57 -1.09
N ASN A 13 -2.39 -21.67 -1.63
CA ASN A 13 -3.63 -22.29 -1.15
C ASN A 13 -3.54 -22.77 0.31
N PRO A 14 -2.43 -23.38 0.77
CA PRO A 14 -2.23 -23.72 2.18
C PRO A 14 -2.13 -22.50 3.11
N VAL A 15 -1.79 -21.33 2.57
CA VAL A 15 -1.56 -20.09 3.32
C VAL A 15 -2.86 -19.27 3.45
N LEU A 16 -3.88 -19.55 2.63
CA LEU A 16 -5.16 -18.83 2.66
C LEU A 16 -5.83 -18.79 4.06
N PRO A 17 -5.89 -19.88 4.85
CA PRO A 17 -6.47 -19.82 6.19
C PRO A 17 -5.71 -18.85 7.11
N ALA A 18 -4.37 -18.86 7.04
CA ALA A 18 -3.53 -17.96 7.80
C ALA A 18 -3.70 -16.49 7.36
N MET A 19 -3.84 -16.25 6.05
CA MET A 19 -4.17 -14.92 5.51
C MET A 19 -5.53 -14.44 6.03
N GLY A 20 -6.54 -15.31 6.07
CA GLY A 20 -7.86 -14.98 6.60
C GLY A 20 -7.81 -14.57 8.08
N LEU A 21 -7.05 -15.31 8.90
CA LEU A 21 -6.78 -14.93 10.29
C LEU A 21 -6.04 -13.61 10.41
N GLY A 22 -5.04 -13.36 9.55
CA GLY A 22 -4.31 -12.10 9.49
C GLY A 22 -5.22 -10.92 9.17
N VAL A 23 -6.10 -11.06 8.16
CA VAL A 23 -7.10 -10.04 7.82
C VAL A 23 -8.05 -9.79 8.99
N ALA A 24 -8.58 -10.85 9.60
CA ALA A 24 -9.45 -10.72 10.77
C ALA A 24 -8.74 -9.99 11.92
N TRP A 25 -7.48 -10.33 12.19
CA TRP A 25 -6.68 -9.64 13.20
C TRP A 25 -6.47 -8.16 12.88
N VAL A 26 -6.14 -7.81 11.64
CA VAL A 26 -5.97 -6.41 11.22
C VAL A 26 -7.27 -5.61 11.39
N LEU A 27 -8.42 -6.19 11.05
CA LEU A 27 -9.72 -5.57 11.27
C LEU A 27 -10.03 -5.38 12.76
N VAL A 28 -9.71 -6.37 13.59
CA VAL A 28 -9.86 -6.27 15.05
C VAL A 28 -8.91 -5.20 15.63
N ALA A 29 -7.64 -5.24 15.25
CA ALA A 29 -6.63 -4.29 15.72
C ALA A 29 -6.99 -2.86 15.32
N SER A 30 -7.36 -2.62 14.06
CA SER A 30 -7.79 -1.30 13.58
C SER A 30 -9.04 -0.79 14.32
N TYR A 31 -10.01 -1.67 14.62
CA TYR A 31 -11.17 -1.33 15.43
C TYR A 31 -10.79 -0.97 16.87
N LEU A 32 -9.92 -1.76 17.51
CA LEU A 32 -9.46 -1.54 18.89
C LEU A 32 -8.64 -0.25 19.02
N LEU A 33 -7.68 -0.03 18.12
CA LEU A 33 -6.88 1.20 18.09
C LEU A 33 -7.76 2.41 17.78
N GLY A 34 -8.67 2.31 16.82
CA GLY A 34 -9.63 3.37 16.50
C GLY A 34 -10.51 3.74 17.70
N ARG A 35 -10.97 2.75 18.47
CA ARG A 35 -11.75 2.98 19.69
C ARG A 35 -10.91 3.63 20.79
N ARG A 36 -9.67 3.20 20.99
CA ARG A 36 -8.73 3.81 21.95
C ARG A 36 -8.43 5.27 21.61
N GLU A 37 -8.26 5.57 20.32
CA GLU A 37 -8.00 6.93 19.86
C GLU A 37 -9.21 7.84 20.05
N ARG A 38 -10.42 7.33 19.78
CA ARG A 38 -11.67 8.07 20.09
C ARG A 38 -11.78 8.40 21.57
N SER A 39 -11.43 7.46 22.47
CA SER A 39 -11.40 7.72 23.91
C SER A 39 -10.34 8.73 24.32
N ARG A 40 -9.15 8.71 23.69
CA ARG A 40 -8.08 9.70 23.92
C ARG A 40 -8.49 11.10 23.49
N LEU A 41 -9.11 11.23 22.32
CA LEU A 41 -9.57 12.51 21.76
C LEU A 41 -10.80 13.05 22.51
N ALA A 42 -11.67 12.17 23.02
CA ALA A 42 -12.78 12.57 23.88
C ALA A 42 -12.29 13.17 25.22
N ALA A 43 -11.21 12.66 25.79
CA ALA A 43 -10.61 13.20 27.01
C ALA A 43 -9.95 14.58 26.81
N LEU A 44 -9.62 14.96 25.57
CA LEU A 44 -8.98 16.22 25.21
C LEU A 44 -9.95 17.25 24.61
N SER A 45 -11.23 16.87 24.43
CA SER A 45 -12.27 17.78 23.94
C SER A 45 -12.89 18.52 25.13
N PRO A 46 -12.74 19.86 25.24
CA PRO A 46 -13.43 20.61 26.29
C PRO A 46 -14.95 20.45 26.13
N PRO A 47 -15.74 20.49 27.22
CA PRO A 47 -17.20 20.46 27.12
C PRO A 47 -17.63 21.66 26.26
N GLY A 48 -18.12 21.38 25.05
CA GLY A 48 -18.79 22.40 24.25
C GLY A 48 -19.97 22.95 25.06
N PRO A 49 -20.27 24.26 24.96
CA PRO A 49 -21.36 24.85 25.71
C PRO A 49 -22.62 24.06 25.39
N ALA A 50 -23.29 23.61 26.46
CA ALA A 50 -24.56 22.92 26.38
C ALA A 50 -25.45 23.65 25.38
N ALA A 51 -26.00 22.91 24.42
CA ALA A 51 -27.03 23.42 23.55
C ALA A 51 -28.23 23.79 24.44
N ASP A 52 -28.25 25.05 24.89
CA ASP A 52 -29.34 25.62 25.64
C ASP A 52 -30.47 25.82 24.63
N GLY A 53 -31.46 24.94 24.71
CA GLY A 53 -32.67 25.06 23.93
C GLY A 53 -33.37 26.36 24.30
N ARG A 54 -33.44 27.30 23.36
CA ARG A 54 -34.44 28.36 23.37
C ARG A 54 -35.04 28.50 21.97
N GLU A 55 -36.24 27.95 21.86
CA GLU A 55 -37.26 28.34 20.90
C GLU A 55 -37.71 29.80 21.14
N GLY A 56 -38.22 30.42 20.08
CA GLY A 56 -38.94 31.71 20.06
C GLY A 56 -38.10 32.87 19.53
N GLY A 57 -38.50 33.68 18.56
CA GLY A 57 -39.72 33.86 17.75
C GLY A 57 -39.42 35.10 16.87
N ASP A 58 -39.62 35.02 15.56
CA ASP A 58 -40.58 35.81 14.75
C ASP A 58 -40.25 37.30 14.51
N GLU A 59 -40.72 37.77 13.35
CA GLU A 59 -40.81 39.14 12.81
C GLU A 59 -39.60 39.68 12.01
N ARG A 60 -39.70 39.71 10.66
CA ARG A 60 -40.20 40.82 9.78
C ARG A 60 -39.19 41.99 9.76
N ASP A 61 -38.85 42.68 8.68
CA ASP A 61 -39.52 43.02 7.43
C ASP A 61 -38.45 43.67 6.51
N ASP A 62 -38.57 43.41 5.21
CA ASP A 62 -38.34 44.31 4.07
C ASP A 62 -37.31 45.47 4.15
N ARG A 63 -36.33 45.44 3.23
CA ARG A 63 -36.23 46.41 2.11
C ARG A 63 -34.92 46.26 1.33
N GLU A 64 -35.04 45.71 0.13
CA GLU A 64 -34.21 46.08 -1.02
C GLU A 64 -34.82 47.37 -1.62
N PRO A 65 -34.01 48.32 -2.11
CA PRO A 65 -34.07 48.50 -3.56
C PRO A 65 -32.75 48.93 -4.24
N ALA A 66 -32.58 48.39 -5.44
CA ALA A 66 -32.16 49.06 -6.67
C ALA A 66 -30.78 49.73 -6.76
N SER A 67 -29.91 49.08 -7.56
CA SER A 67 -28.83 49.71 -8.33
C SER A 67 -29.33 50.75 -9.33
N PRO A 68 -28.50 51.75 -9.65
CA PRO A 68 -28.34 52.14 -11.04
C PRO A 68 -26.87 52.14 -11.49
N THR A 69 -26.69 51.75 -12.74
CA THR A 69 -25.44 51.62 -13.48
C THR A 69 -24.90 52.98 -13.97
N THR A 70 -23.57 53.03 -14.13
CA THR A 70 -22.76 53.82 -15.09
C THR A 70 -22.28 55.21 -14.66
N VAL A 71 -20.95 55.42 -14.61
CA VAL A 71 -20.16 56.30 -15.52
C VAL A 71 -18.68 55.88 -15.46
N SER A 72 -18.04 55.86 -16.63
CA SER A 72 -16.62 55.60 -16.89
C SER A 72 -15.71 56.78 -16.54
N ALA A 73 -14.45 56.53 -16.15
CA ALA A 73 -13.31 57.37 -16.49
C ALA A 73 -11.96 56.60 -16.38
N THR A 74 -11.13 56.83 -17.38
CA THR A 74 -9.75 56.39 -17.67
C THR A 74 -8.74 56.77 -16.57
N THR A 75 -7.60 56.09 -16.37
CA THR A 75 -6.31 56.21 -17.11
C THR A 75 -5.24 55.29 -16.47
N GLU A 76 -4.20 54.94 -17.23
CA GLU A 76 -3.15 53.90 -17.11
C GLU A 76 -2.07 54.03 -15.96
N PRO A 77 -0.85 53.42 -16.02
CA PRO A 77 -0.41 52.31 -15.16
C PRO A 77 0.81 52.64 -14.26
N GLU A 78 1.12 51.84 -13.23
CA GLU A 78 2.47 51.62 -12.64
C GLU A 78 2.35 50.81 -11.31
N SER A 79 3.01 49.66 -11.17
CA SER A 79 4.32 49.48 -10.49
C SER A 79 4.22 49.08 -9.01
N ASN A 80 4.71 47.85 -8.75
CA ASN A 80 5.32 47.33 -7.51
C ASN A 80 4.51 47.11 -6.21
N ARG A 81 4.37 45.81 -5.89
CA ARG A 81 4.48 45.12 -4.58
C ARG A 81 4.09 45.90 -3.30
N HIS A 82 2.99 45.45 -2.67
CA HIS A 82 2.94 45.37 -1.21
C HIS A 82 2.19 44.11 -0.74
N VAL A 83 2.86 43.35 0.12
CA VAL A 83 2.30 42.23 0.89
C VAL A 83 1.43 42.82 1.99
N THR A 84 0.18 42.33 2.13
CA THR A 84 -0.60 42.56 3.34
C THR A 84 -1.27 41.25 3.75
N PRO A 85 -1.08 40.77 5.01
CA PRO A 85 -1.83 39.65 5.55
C PRO A 85 -3.15 40.12 6.17
N ALA A 86 -4.04 39.16 6.38
CA ALA A 86 -5.21 39.22 7.25
C ALA A 86 -6.40 40.09 6.79
N THR A 87 -7.38 39.42 6.19
CA THR A 87 -8.79 39.69 6.51
C THR A 87 -9.42 38.43 7.05
N ALA A 88 -9.76 38.50 8.34
CA ALA A 88 -10.53 37.52 9.06
C ALA A 88 -11.89 37.35 8.39
N ASP A 89 -12.19 36.14 7.94
CA ASP A 89 -13.56 35.73 7.67
C ASP A 89 -14.00 34.79 8.78
N GLY A 90 -14.77 35.36 9.71
CA GLY A 90 -15.43 34.66 10.79
C GLY A 90 -16.66 33.96 10.25
N GLY A 91 -16.54 32.66 9.97
CA GLY A 91 -17.67 31.87 9.50
C GLY A 91 -17.43 30.37 9.68
N ARG A 92 -17.90 29.81 10.81
CA ARG A 92 -18.03 28.37 11.09
C ARG A 92 -16.72 27.57 11.05
N GLN A 93 -16.00 27.56 12.18
CA GLN A 93 -15.08 26.46 12.48
C GLN A 93 -15.90 25.16 12.57
N ALA A 94 -15.94 24.42 11.47
CA ALA A 94 -16.45 23.05 11.45
C ALA A 94 -15.70 22.25 12.52
N LEU A 95 -16.43 21.61 13.44
CA LEU A 95 -15.88 20.72 14.45
C LEU A 95 -14.81 19.82 13.81
N ARG A 96 -13.59 19.87 14.34
CA ARG A 96 -12.51 18.96 13.94
C ARG A 96 -13.00 17.53 14.19
N ALA A 97 -13.14 16.75 13.12
CA ALA A 97 -13.49 15.35 13.26
C ALA A 97 -12.23 14.57 13.67
N PRO A 98 -12.35 13.48 14.46
CA PRO A 98 -11.24 12.58 14.71
C PRO A 98 -10.64 12.08 13.38
N GLY A 99 -9.42 12.52 13.05
CA GLY A 99 -8.72 12.18 11.79
C GLY A 99 -8.20 13.36 10.97
N ASP A 100 -8.54 14.60 11.33
CA ASP A 100 -8.03 15.82 10.67
C ASP A 100 -6.56 16.09 11.10
N GLY A 101 -5.60 15.37 10.51
CA GLY A 101 -4.16 15.65 10.65
C GLY A 101 -3.72 16.89 9.83
N PRO A 102 -2.56 17.52 10.13
CA PRO A 102 -2.07 18.65 9.34
C PRO A 102 -1.82 18.24 7.89
N GLY A 103 -2.40 18.97 6.92
CA GLY A 103 -2.13 18.79 5.49
C GLY A 103 -3.09 17.89 4.71
N THR A 104 -4.16 17.38 5.32
CA THR A 104 -5.21 16.67 4.58
C THR A 104 -6.26 17.64 4.05
N ASP A 105 -6.17 17.99 2.77
CA ASP A 105 -7.32 18.58 2.07
C ASP A 105 -8.48 17.59 2.16
N ARG A 106 -9.64 18.05 2.64
CA ARG A 106 -10.86 17.26 2.62
C ARG A 106 -11.19 16.96 1.18
N VAL A 107 -10.84 15.75 0.71
CA VAL A 107 -11.38 15.24 -0.54
C VAL A 107 -12.90 15.26 -0.36
N PRO A 108 -13.64 16.08 -1.13
CA PRO A 108 -15.10 16.05 -1.08
C PRO A 108 -15.54 14.60 -1.30
N PRO A 109 -16.59 14.10 -0.60
CA PRO A 109 -17.08 12.75 -0.84
C PRO A 109 -17.35 12.59 -2.34
N LEU A 110 -16.52 11.78 -3.01
CA LEU A 110 -16.56 11.62 -4.46
C LEU A 110 -17.93 11.04 -4.84
N PRO A 111 -18.75 11.69 -5.68
CA PRO A 111 -20.14 11.33 -5.95
C PRO A 111 -20.29 10.11 -6.89
N ARG A 112 -19.38 9.14 -6.84
CA ARG A 112 -19.32 7.99 -7.76
C ARG A 112 -19.72 6.68 -7.09
N THR A 113 -20.85 6.68 -6.40
CA THR A 113 -21.38 5.52 -5.66
C THR A 113 -21.49 4.27 -6.54
N TRP A 114 -21.94 4.39 -7.80
CA TRP A 114 -22.08 3.25 -8.70
C TRP A 114 -20.74 2.65 -9.16
N LEU A 115 -19.76 3.49 -9.55
CA LEU A 115 -18.43 3.00 -9.96
C LEU A 115 -17.72 2.30 -8.79
N ASN A 116 -17.93 2.79 -7.57
CA ASN A 116 -17.39 2.13 -6.37
C ASN A 116 -18.03 0.75 -6.15
N ILE A 117 -19.35 0.62 -6.32
CA ILE A 117 -20.05 -0.67 -6.25
C ILE A 117 -19.57 -1.61 -7.36
N PHE A 118 -19.44 -1.12 -8.59
CA PHE A 118 -18.91 -1.89 -9.71
C PHE A 118 -17.48 -2.40 -9.43
N ASN A 119 -16.58 -1.52 -9.01
CA ASN A 119 -15.20 -1.90 -8.69
C ASN A 119 -15.14 -2.88 -7.52
N LEU A 120 -16.01 -2.72 -6.52
CA LEU A 120 -16.12 -3.67 -5.42
C LEU A 120 -16.56 -5.05 -5.92
N LEU A 121 -17.60 -5.12 -6.76
CA LEU A 121 -18.07 -6.38 -7.34
C LEU A 121 -17.02 -7.02 -8.23
N LEU A 122 -16.35 -6.25 -9.08
CA LEU A 122 -15.26 -6.73 -9.92
C LEU A 122 -14.09 -7.27 -9.08
N THR A 123 -13.76 -6.59 -7.98
CA THR A 123 -12.72 -7.04 -7.06
C THR A 123 -13.11 -8.33 -6.37
N ILE A 124 -14.33 -8.44 -5.85
CA ILE A 124 -14.83 -9.67 -5.21
C ILE A 124 -14.83 -10.82 -6.22
N ALA A 125 -15.31 -10.58 -7.45
CA ALA A 125 -15.32 -11.58 -8.51
C ALA A 125 -13.89 -12.05 -8.84
N LEU A 126 -12.94 -11.13 -9.01
CA LEU A 126 -11.54 -11.47 -9.25
C LEU A 126 -10.94 -12.29 -8.09
N VAL A 127 -11.19 -11.89 -6.84
CA VAL A 127 -10.73 -12.63 -5.66
C VAL A 127 -11.31 -14.04 -5.63
N VAL A 128 -12.60 -14.22 -5.93
CA VAL A 128 -13.22 -15.55 -6.02
C VAL A 128 -12.61 -16.38 -7.15
N CYS A 129 -12.42 -15.81 -8.34
CA CYS A 129 -11.77 -16.49 -9.46
C CYS A 129 -10.32 -16.87 -9.17
N LEU A 130 -9.59 -16.04 -8.41
CA LEU A 130 -8.23 -16.32 -7.95
C LEU A 130 -8.19 -17.49 -6.98
N ILE A 131 -9.13 -17.54 -6.02
CA ILE A 131 -9.23 -18.66 -5.05
C ILE A 131 -9.63 -19.96 -5.74
N GLN A 132 -10.49 -19.91 -6.76
CA GLN A 132 -10.92 -21.07 -7.52
C GLN A 132 -9.96 -21.45 -8.66
N GLU A 133 -8.89 -20.68 -8.88
CA GLU A 133 -7.87 -20.93 -9.90
C GLU A 133 -8.43 -21.20 -11.31
N VAL A 134 -9.52 -20.52 -11.66
CA VAL A 134 -10.26 -20.75 -12.92
C VAL A 134 -9.39 -20.53 -14.15
N LEU A 135 -8.44 -19.59 -14.06
CA LEU A 135 -7.49 -19.22 -15.10
C LEU A 135 -6.14 -18.85 -14.46
N PRO A 136 -5.02 -18.89 -15.23
CA PRO A 136 -3.73 -18.44 -14.74
C PRO A 136 -3.78 -17.01 -14.19
N LEU A 137 -3.12 -16.78 -13.05
CA LEU A 137 -3.04 -15.48 -12.37
C LEU A 137 -2.80 -14.28 -13.31
N PRO A 138 -1.80 -14.30 -14.23
CA PRO A 138 -1.57 -13.17 -15.13
C PRO A 138 -2.76 -12.88 -16.04
N VAL A 139 -3.47 -13.92 -16.49
CA VAL A 139 -4.62 -13.78 -17.38
C VAL A 139 -5.79 -13.13 -16.64
N LEU A 140 -6.07 -13.56 -15.41
CA LEU A 140 -7.11 -12.95 -14.57
C LEU A 140 -6.83 -11.48 -14.31
N PHE A 141 -5.59 -11.11 -13.99
CA PHE A 141 -5.23 -9.71 -13.76
C PHE A 141 -5.32 -8.85 -15.02
N VAL A 142 -4.87 -9.35 -16.18
CA VAL A 142 -4.99 -8.61 -17.45
C VAL A 142 -6.45 -8.41 -17.84
N LEU A 143 -7.29 -9.44 -17.69
CA LEU A 143 -8.72 -9.33 -17.97
C LEU A 143 -9.41 -8.37 -17.00
N GLY A 144 -9.14 -8.51 -15.69
CA GLY A 144 -9.65 -7.62 -14.66
C GLY A 144 -9.25 -6.17 -14.89
N PHE A 145 -7.98 -5.92 -15.22
CA PHE A 145 -7.47 -4.60 -15.58
C PHE A 145 -8.14 -4.06 -16.84
N ALA A 146 -8.30 -4.86 -17.90
CA ALA A 146 -8.96 -4.44 -19.13
C ALA A 146 -10.41 -4.02 -18.87
N ILE A 147 -11.17 -4.81 -18.10
CA ILE A 147 -12.56 -4.49 -17.71
C ILE A 147 -12.59 -3.22 -16.85
N ALA A 148 -11.73 -3.14 -15.83
CA ALA A 148 -11.66 -1.98 -14.95
C ALA A 148 -11.29 -0.71 -15.71
N LEU A 149 -10.34 -0.78 -16.64
CA LEU A 149 -9.89 0.35 -17.43
C LEU A 149 -11.02 0.86 -18.33
N LEU A 150 -11.71 -0.03 -19.05
CA LEU A 150 -12.82 0.34 -19.93
C LEU A 150 -14.00 0.98 -19.18
N VAL A 151 -14.32 0.50 -17.98
CA VAL A 151 -15.47 1.01 -17.20
C VAL A 151 -15.13 2.27 -16.41
N ASN A 152 -13.94 2.36 -15.82
CA ASN A 152 -13.53 3.54 -15.04
C ASN A 152 -13.03 4.69 -15.92
N HIS A 153 -12.41 4.37 -17.07
CA HIS A 153 -11.82 5.31 -18.00
C HIS A 153 -12.31 5.02 -19.44
N PRO A 154 -13.54 5.43 -19.78
CA PRO A 154 -14.15 5.06 -21.06
C PRO A 154 -13.56 5.76 -22.28
N THR A 155 -12.83 6.86 -22.09
CA THR A 155 -12.22 7.64 -23.18
C THR A 155 -10.75 7.30 -23.33
N TRP A 156 -10.27 7.26 -24.58
CA TRP A 156 -8.88 6.96 -24.90
C TRP A 156 -7.91 7.89 -24.18
N GLU A 157 -8.23 9.18 -24.10
CA GLU A 157 -7.40 10.19 -23.44
C GLU A 157 -7.23 9.89 -21.94
N GLN A 158 -8.29 9.43 -21.27
CA GLN A 158 -8.23 9.04 -19.86
C GLN A 158 -7.42 7.76 -19.65
N GLN A 159 -7.55 6.78 -20.56
CA GLN A 159 -6.77 5.55 -20.50
C GLN A 159 -5.28 5.85 -20.69
N GLN A 160 -4.95 6.64 -21.71
CA GLN A 160 -3.58 7.06 -21.98
C GLN A 160 -2.99 7.83 -20.80
N ALA A 161 -3.72 8.81 -20.25
CA ALA A 161 -3.26 9.57 -19.09
C ALA A 161 -3.01 8.68 -17.86
N LEU A 162 -3.83 7.65 -17.63
CA LEU A 162 -3.64 6.70 -16.54
C LEU A 162 -2.39 5.84 -16.77
N LEU A 163 -2.18 5.35 -18.00
CA LEU A 163 -1.01 4.56 -18.37
C LEU A 163 0.27 5.40 -18.22
N ASP A 164 0.29 6.63 -18.74
CA ASP A 164 1.44 7.54 -18.64
C ASP A 164 1.79 7.84 -17.17
N LYS A 165 0.78 8.04 -16.32
CA LYS A 165 0.97 8.27 -14.88
C LYS A 165 1.72 7.13 -14.18
N HIS A 166 1.52 5.88 -14.62
CA HIS A 166 2.12 4.70 -13.99
C HIS A 166 3.25 4.08 -14.82
N ALA A 167 3.47 4.53 -16.05
CA ALA A 167 4.41 3.96 -17.01
C ALA A 167 5.82 3.85 -16.42
N LYS A 168 6.29 4.90 -15.73
CA LYS A 168 7.62 4.90 -15.11
C LYS A 168 7.78 3.76 -14.09
N SER A 169 6.78 3.54 -13.24
CA SER A 169 6.80 2.46 -12.25
C SER A 169 6.74 1.09 -12.92
N VAL A 170 5.91 0.93 -13.94
CA VAL A 170 5.78 -0.33 -14.70
C VAL A 170 7.08 -0.69 -15.41
N VAL A 171 7.73 0.27 -16.06
CA VAL A 171 9.03 0.04 -16.73
C VAL A 171 10.07 -0.44 -15.73
N LEU A 172 10.21 0.25 -14.59
CA LEU A 172 11.19 -0.13 -13.56
C LEU A 172 10.98 -1.56 -13.06
N VAL A 173 9.74 -1.91 -12.70
CA VAL A 173 9.41 -3.25 -12.20
C VAL A 173 9.61 -4.32 -13.29
N THR A 174 9.18 -4.05 -14.52
CA THR A 174 9.30 -5.01 -15.63
C THR A 174 10.77 -5.25 -15.99
N THR A 175 11.59 -4.20 -16.05
CA THR A 175 13.03 -4.32 -16.31
C THR A 175 13.72 -5.10 -15.21
N MET A 176 13.37 -4.86 -13.94
CA MET A 176 13.92 -5.62 -12.81
C MET A 176 13.59 -7.11 -12.93
N ILE A 177 12.30 -7.45 -13.11
CA ILE A 177 11.86 -8.85 -13.22
C ILE A 177 12.53 -9.53 -14.43
N PHE A 178 12.67 -8.82 -15.55
CA PHE A 178 13.36 -9.34 -16.73
C PHE A 178 14.84 -9.61 -16.44
N ALA A 179 15.56 -8.65 -15.86
CA ALA A 179 16.97 -8.81 -15.50
C ALA A 179 17.18 -9.96 -14.51
N ALA A 180 16.28 -10.09 -13.53
CA ALA A 180 16.34 -11.16 -12.55
C ALA A 180 16.00 -12.54 -13.16
N GLY A 181 15.10 -12.57 -14.15
CA GLY A 181 14.85 -13.75 -14.97
C GLY A 181 16.07 -14.16 -15.81
N VAL A 182 16.77 -13.21 -16.42
CA VAL A 182 18.04 -13.46 -17.13
C VAL A 182 19.10 -13.98 -16.16
N LEU A 183 19.25 -13.37 -14.98
CA LEU A 183 20.18 -13.83 -13.93
C LEU A 183 19.85 -15.27 -13.55
N THR A 184 18.61 -15.56 -13.15
CA THR A 184 18.17 -16.91 -12.77
C THR A 184 18.42 -17.89 -13.91
N GLY A 185 18.12 -17.50 -15.16
CA GLY A 185 18.38 -18.31 -16.34
C GLY A 185 19.86 -18.64 -16.56
N ILE A 186 20.77 -17.68 -16.31
CA ILE A 186 22.22 -17.92 -16.34
C ILE A 186 22.61 -18.87 -15.20
N LEU A 187 22.15 -18.64 -13.97
CA LEU A 187 22.52 -19.46 -12.82
C LEU A 187 22.06 -20.91 -12.97
N THR A 188 20.84 -21.12 -13.45
CA THR A 188 20.29 -22.45 -13.76
C THR A 188 20.99 -23.07 -14.98
N GLY A 189 21.15 -22.32 -16.07
CA GLY A 189 21.73 -22.83 -17.31
C GLY A 189 23.20 -23.21 -17.20
N THR A 190 23.95 -22.55 -16.32
CA THR A 190 25.35 -22.84 -16.02
C THR A 190 25.54 -23.87 -14.91
N ARG A 191 24.46 -24.36 -14.28
CA ARG A 191 24.48 -25.22 -13.09
C ARG A 191 25.16 -24.61 -11.87
N MET A 192 25.28 -23.29 -11.82
CA MET A 192 25.86 -22.59 -10.67
C MET A 192 24.98 -22.75 -9.43
N LEU A 193 23.65 -22.83 -9.60
CA LEU A 193 22.73 -23.11 -8.48
C LEU A 193 23.01 -24.48 -7.85
N ASP A 194 23.20 -25.51 -8.67
CA ASP A 194 23.47 -26.88 -8.23
C ASP A 194 24.74 -26.94 -7.37
N GLU A 195 25.84 -26.32 -7.84
CA GLU A 195 27.13 -26.27 -7.13
C GLU A 195 27.05 -25.45 -5.83
N MET A 196 26.33 -24.32 -5.85
CA MET A 196 26.11 -23.50 -4.65
C MET A 196 25.28 -24.27 -3.61
N ALA A 197 24.28 -25.02 -4.06
CA ALA A 197 23.45 -25.87 -3.22
C ALA A 197 24.26 -27.02 -2.62
N GLU A 198 25.05 -27.75 -3.42
CA GLU A 198 25.91 -28.84 -2.94
C GLU A 198 26.93 -28.33 -1.91
N THR A 199 27.52 -27.16 -2.16
CA THR A 199 28.42 -26.51 -1.20
C THR A 199 27.71 -26.20 0.12
N LEU A 200 26.50 -25.63 0.07
CA LEU A 200 25.71 -25.35 1.26
C LEU A 200 25.28 -26.62 2.00
N VAL A 201 24.87 -27.66 1.28
CA VAL A 201 24.53 -28.98 1.82
C VAL A 201 25.73 -29.59 2.53
N SER A 202 26.93 -29.49 1.97
CA SER A 202 28.15 -30.06 2.58
C SER A 202 28.57 -29.40 3.91
N VAL A 203 28.16 -28.15 4.14
CA VAL A 203 28.47 -27.39 5.36
C VAL A 203 27.37 -27.52 6.41
N VAL A 204 26.12 -27.70 5.98
CA VAL A 204 24.95 -27.78 6.87
C VAL A 204 24.74 -29.24 7.33
N PRO A 205 24.70 -29.52 8.65
CA PRO A 205 24.40 -30.85 9.17
C PRO A 205 23.09 -31.44 8.62
N ASP A 206 23.08 -32.74 8.32
CA ASP A 206 21.89 -33.47 7.81
C ASP A 206 20.64 -33.29 8.69
N SER A 207 20.83 -33.13 10.00
CA SER A 207 19.75 -32.86 10.96
C SER A 207 19.04 -31.53 10.74
N LEU A 208 19.66 -30.58 10.03
CA LEU A 208 19.09 -29.26 9.73
C LEU A 208 18.37 -29.20 8.39
N GLY A 209 18.49 -30.24 7.54
CA GLY A 209 17.81 -30.31 6.24
C GLY A 209 16.29 -30.06 6.35
N PRO A 210 15.55 -30.83 7.17
CA PRO A 210 14.10 -30.63 7.38
C PRO A 210 13.74 -29.29 8.04
N HIS A 211 14.70 -28.62 8.69
CA HIS A 211 14.50 -27.35 9.37
C HIS A 211 14.90 -26.14 8.52
N LEU A 212 15.39 -26.37 7.30
CA LEU A 212 15.85 -25.32 6.41
C LEU A 212 14.73 -24.30 6.06
N PRO A 213 13.46 -24.70 5.81
CA PRO A 213 12.37 -23.73 5.67
C PRO A 213 12.21 -22.83 6.91
N VAL A 214 12.28 -23.39 8.12
CA VAL A 214 12.18 -22.59 9.35
C VAL A 214 13.35 -21.62 9.48
N ALA A 215 14.56 -22.06 9.15
CA ALA A 215 15.74 -21.19 9.12
C ALA A 215 15.55 -20.04 8.12
N VAL A 216 15.00 -20.31 6.94
CA VAL A 216 14.69 -19.29 5.92
C VAL A 216 13.62 -18.31 6.41
N ALA A 217 12.60 -18.77 7.13
CA ALA A 217 11.60 -17.88 7.71
C ALA A 217 12.21 -16.94 8.77
N VAL A 218 13.04 -17.49 9.68
CA VAL A 218 13.66 -16.71 10.77
C VAL A 218 14.73 -15.77 10.25
N THR A 219 15.62 -16.24 9.38
CA THR A 219 16.69 -15.41 8.78
C THR A 219 16.15 -14.42 7.75
N GLY A 220 15.01 -14.74 7.11
CA GLY A 220 14.30 -13.82 6.24
C GLY A 220 13.85 -12.54 6.94
N MET A 221 13.53 -12.61 8.24
CA MET A 221 13.15 -11.43 9.01
C MET A 221 14.25 -10.36 9.04
N PRO A 222 15.47 -10.59 9.56
CA PRO A 222 16.53 -9.59 9.51
C PRO A 222 17.01 -9.29 8.09
N LEU A 223 17.03 -10.27 7.19
CA LEU A 223 17.43 -10.04 5.80
C LEU A 223 16.50 -9.08 5.07
N SER A 224 15.23 -8.98 5.47
CA SER A 224 14.29 -8.00 4.90
C SER A 224 14.65 -6.53 5.21
N LEU A 225 15.58 -6.27 6.15
CA LEU A 225 16.15 -4.93 6.35
C LEU A 225 17.22 -4.59 5.30
N VAL A 226 17.89 -5.60 4.76
CA VAL A 226 19.05 -5.47 3.86
C VAL A 226 18.66 -5.69 2.40
N PHE A 227 17.68 -6.55 2.14
CA PHE A 227 17.20 -6.87 0.82
C PHE A 227 15.82 -6.30 0.58
N THR A 228 15.58 -5.76 -0.61
CA THR A 228 14.21 -5.56 -1.09
C THR A 228 13.57 -6.92 -1.34
N PRO A 229 12.23 -7.03 -1.24
CA PRO A 229 11.53 -8.27 -1.57
C PRO A 229 11.92 -8.81 -2.96
N ASP A 230 12.01 -7.92 -3.96
CA ASP A 230 12.38 -8.29 -5.33
C ASP A 230 13.78 -8.93 -5.39
N ALA A 231 14.78 -8.30 -4.76
CA ALA A 231 16.15 -8.82 -4.76
C ALA A 231 16.27 -10.16 -4.03
N TYR A 232 15.55 -10.32 -2.91
CA TYR A 232 15.55 -11.56 -2.15
C TYR A 232 14.91 -12.71 -2.94
N TYR A 233 13.71 -12.50 -3.50
CA TYR A 233 12.95 -13.55 -4.19
C TYR A 233 13.57 -13.98 -5.51
N PHE A 234 14.24 -13.08 -6.23
CA PHE A 234 14.85 -13.44 -7.50
C PHE A 234 16.34 -13.78 -7.41
N GLY A 235 17.05 -13.31 -6.37
CA GLY A 235 18.49 -13.58 -6.21
C GLY A 235 18.79 -14.69 -5.21
N VAL A 236 18.20 -14.62 -4.01
CA VAL A 236 18.57 -15.48 -2.88
C VAL A 236 17.70 -16.73 -2.83
N LEU A 237 16.39 -16.58 -2.99
CA LEU A 237 15.44 -17.68 -2.84
C LEU A 237 15.69 -18.87 -3.79
N PRO A 238 16.10 -18.70 -5.07
CA PRO A 238 16.40 -19.84 -5.94
C PRO A 238 17.52 -20.74 -5.39
N VAL A 239 18.58 -20.15 -4.82
CA VAL A 239 19.69 -20.89 -4.21
C VAL A 239 19.21 -21.68 -2.99
N LEU A 240 18.41 -21.04 -2.13
CA LEU A 240 17.88 -21.69 -0.92
C LEU A 240 16.91 -22.83 -1.25
N ALA A 241 16.09 -22.67 -2.29
CA ALA A 241 15.18 -23.69 -2.77
C ALA A 241 15.93 -24.91 -3.33
N GLU A 242 16.98 -24.68 -4.13
CA GLU A 242 17.84 -25.75 -4.66
C GLU A 242 18.57 -26.50 -3.53
N THR A 243 19.06 -25.76 -2.53
CA THR A 243 19.70 -26.33 -1.33
C THR A 243 18.72 -27.22 -0.56
N ALA A 244 17.46 -26.79 -0.41
CA ALA A 244 16.43 -27.58 0.27
C ALA A 244 16.10 -28.86 -0.51
N GLN A 245 16.07 -28.78 -1.83
CA GLN A 245 15.86 -29.94 -2.69
C GLN A 245 16.99 -30.97 -2.55
N GLY A 246 18.25 -30.51 -2.39
CA GLY A 246 19.39 -31.37 -2.06
C GLY A 246 19.22 -32.15 -0.75
N PHE A 247 18.50 -31.59 0.22
CA PHE A 247 18.11 -32.27 1.47
C PHE A 247 16.79 -33.06 1.35
N GLY A 248 16.19 -33.14 0.16
CA GLY A 248 14.90 -33.82 -0.06
C GLY A 248 13.69 -33.06 0.46
N THR A 249 13.82 -31.77 0.78
CA THR A 249 12.73 -30.89 1.21
C THR A 249 12.06 -30.24 0.00
N ASP A 250 10.73 -30.10 0.04
CA ASP A 250 9.97 -29.46 -1.02
C ASP A 250 10.34 -27.96 -1.16
N PRO A 251 10.80 -27.51 -2.35
CA PRO A 251 11.06 -26.09 -2.63
C PRO A 251 9.88 -25.16 -2.31
N ALA A 252 8.64 -25.66 -2.39
CA ALA A 252 7.46 -24.87 -2.05
C ALA A 252 7.41 -24.51 -0.55
N GLU A 253 7.94 -25.36 0.34
CA GLU A 253 8.04 -25.04 1.76
C GLU A 253 8.99 -23.87 2.01
N VAL A 254 10.12 -23.84 1.31
CA VAL A 254 11.10 -22.75 1.39
C VAL A 254 10.50 -21.46 0.85
N ALA A 255 9.77 -21.53 -0.26
CA ALA A 255 9.09 -20.37 -0.83
C ALA A 255 8.05 -19.80 0.15
N ARG A 256 7.23 -20.66 0.77
CA ARG A 256 6.26 -20.26 1.80
C ARG A 256 6.95 -19.63 3.01
N ALA A 257 8.02 -20.26 3.50
CA ALA A 257 8.81 -19.73 4.61
C ALA A 257 9.44 -18.37 4.31
N ALA A 258 9.97 -18.17 3.10
CA ALA A 258 10.52 -16.91 2.65
C ALA A 258 9.46 -15.79 2.59
N VAL A 259 8.24 -16.11 2.16
CA VAL A 259 7.11 -15.17 2.19
C VAL A 259 6.76 -14.77 3.63
N LEU A 260 6.68 -15.76 4.53
CA LEU A 260 6.41 -15.53 5.94
C LEU A 260 7.52 -14.69 6.62
N GLY A 261 8.79 -14.90 6.28
CA GLY A 261 9.92 -14.19 6.87
C GLY A 261 10.09 -12.77 6.34
N GLN A 262 10.14 -12.60 5.01
CA GLN A 262 10.51 -11.32 4.38
C GLN A 262 9.47 -10.20 4.55
N MET A 263 8.20 -10.53 4.72
CA MET A 263 7.10 -9.55 4.84
C MET A 263 6.88 -9.05 6.28
N THR A 264 7.85 -9.23 7.18
CA THR A 264 7.69 -8.93 8.61
C THR A 264 8.35 -7.60 9.02
N THR A 265 9.59 -7.65 9.48
CA THR A 265 10.28 -6.56 10.17
C THR A 265 10.86 -5.53 9.21
N GLY A 266 11.33 -5.96 8.03
CA GLY A 266 11.89 -5.07 7.02
C GLY A 266 10.86 -4.14 6.39
N PHE A 267 9.64 -4.60 6.15
CA PHE A 267 8.64 -3.77 5.48
C PHE A 267 8.33 -2.43 6.20
N PRO A 268 8.13 -2.38 7.54
CA PRO A 268 7.89 -1.13 8.25
C PRO A 268 9.15 -0.33 8.66
N LEU A 269 10.35 -0.91 8.53
CA LEU A 269 11.59 -0.35 9.09
C LEU A 269 12.69 -0.09 8.05
N SER A 270 12.66 -0.81 6.94
CA SER A 270 13.74 -0.80 5.96
C SER A 270 13.75 0.52 5.19
N PRO A 271 14.94 1.15 5.03
CA PRO A 271 15.13 2.28 4.14
C PRO A 271 15.03 1.88 2.65
N LEU A 272 14.89 0.58 2.35
CA LEU A 272 14.77 0.10 0.98
C LEU A 272 13.30 0.01 0.54
N THR A 273 12.36 0.21 1.46
CA THR A 273 10.92 0.16 1.19
C THR A 273 10.37 1.58 1.06
N ALA A 274 9.86 1.93 -0.12
CA ALA A 274 9.33 3.27 -0.40
C ALA A 274 8.16 3.68 0.51
N SER A 275 7.32 2.72 0.93
CA SER A 275 6.20 2.96 1.84
C SER A 275 6.65 3.51 3.20
N THR A 276 7.81 3.06 3.71
CA THR A 276 8.41 3.56 4.95
C THR A 276 8.71 5.06 4.84
N PHE A 277 9.30 5.50 3.72
CA PHE A 277 9.58 6.93 3.52
C PHE A 277 8.31 7.76 3.38
N ILE A 278 7.28 7.25 2.71
CA ILE A 278 5.99 7.94 2.61
C ILE A 278 5.37 8.09 4.00
N LEU A 279 5.36 7.01 4.81
CA LEU A 279 4.82 7.03 6.17
C LEU A 279 5.54 8.06 7.05
N VAL A 280 6.87 8.02 7.06
CA VAL A 280 7.73 8.90 7.87
C VAL A 280 7.58 10.36 7.42
N ALA A 281 7.51 10.60 6.10
CA ALA A 281 7.28 11.93 5.53
C ALA A 281 5.90 12.50 5.90
N MET A 282 4.84 11.69 5.83
CA MET A 282 3.48 12.12 6.24
C MET A 282 3.36 12.33 7.75
N SER A 283 4.16 11.61 8.54
CA SER A 283 4.13 11.70 10.00
C SER A 283 5.02 12.82 10.56
N GLY A 284 5.84 13.46 9.71
CA GLY A 284 6.74 14.53 10.11
C GLY A 284 7.87 14.10 11.06
N VAL A 285 8.16 12.80 11.14
CA VAL A 285 9.25 12.24 11.96
C VAL A 285 10.44 11.88 11.08
N SER A 286 11.63 11.72 11.65
CA SER A 286 12.77 11.18 10.90
C SER A 286 12.74 9.64 10.89
N LEU A 287 13.38 9.02 9.88
CA LEU A 287 13.48 7.55 9.82
C LEU A 287 14.18 6.98 11.06
N GLY A 288 15.20 7.66 11.58
CA GLY A 288 15.91 7.22 12.79
C GLY A 288 15.04 7.29 14.05
N GLU A 289 14.17 8.30 14.17
CA GLU A 289 13.20 8.38 15.27
C GLU A 289 12.14 7.28 15.18
N HIS A 290 11.63 7.01 13.97
CA HIS A 290 10.69 5.92 13.71
C HIS A 290 11.29 4.56 14.08
N GLN A 291 12.52 4.29 13.65
CA GLN A 291 13.24 3.06 14.01
C GLN A 291 13.46 2.96 15.52
N ARG A 292 13.94 4.03 16.17
CA ARG A 292 14.17 4.05 17.62
C ARG A 292 12.87 3.87 18.42
N PHE A 293 11.74 4.36 17.91
CA PHE A 293 10.44 4.17 18.53
C PHE A 293 9.98 2.71 18.45
N ILE A 294 10.20 2.03 17.32
CA ILE A 294 9.80 0.63 17.14
C ILE A 294 10.68 -0.34 17.95
N PHE A 295 11.97 -0.05 18.09
CA PHE A 295 12.90 -0.89 18.87
C PHE A 295 12.93 -0.57 20.39
N ARG A 296 12.03 0.30 20.87
CA ARG A 296 11.86 0.60 22.29
C ARG A 296 10.89 -0.37 22.95
#